data_AF-A0A7K3ZXB3-F1
#
_entry.id   AF-A0A7K3ZXB3-F1
#
_cell.length_a   1.000
_cell.length_b   1.000
_cell.length_c   1.000
_cell.angle_alpha   90.00
_cell.angle_beta   90.00
_cell.angle_gamma   90.00
#
_symmetry.space_group_name_H-M   'P 1'
#
loop_
_entity.id
_entity.type
_entity.pdbx_description
1 polymer ?
#
loop_
_entity_poly.entity_id
_entity_poly.type
_entity_poly.pdbx_seq_one_letter_code
_entity_poly.pdbx_strand_id
1 'polypeptide(L)'
;MDLETKARLIAVGTVRLEEPHPGERASTAGPGAGGQSIFFQSGPHLVRLSVTEDSPLRQESRPDGVAIVQDGRELARGQLVQPLLHCPGQAYLTISERCIYDCKFCAV
;
A
#
# COMPACT_ATOMS: atom_id res chain seq x y z
N MET A 1 -13.44 2.04 6.25
CA MET A 1 -13.48 3.37 5.59
C MET A 1 -14.59 3.40 4.56
N ASP A 2 -14.96 4.56 4.02
CA ASP A 2 -15.89 4.68 2.89
C ASP A 2 -15.15 4.61 1.53
N LEU A 3 -15.91 4.64 0.43
CA LEU A 3 -15.37 4.53 -0.93
C LEU A 3 -14.58 5.77 -1.35
N GLU A 4 -14.97 6.96 -0.91
CA GLU A 4 -14.26 8.21 -1.23
C GLU A 4 -12.87 8.21 -0.59
N THR A 5 -12.80 7.83 0.69
CA THR A 5 -11.54 7.65 1.40
C THR A 5 -10.69 6.57 0.74
N LYS A 6 -11.28 5.43 0.38
CA LYS A 6 -10.55 4.37 -0.36
C LYS A 6 -9.96 4.91 -1.67
N ALA A 7 -10.77 5.62 -2.46
CA ALA A 7 -10.34 6.20 -3.73
C ALA A 7 -9.21 7.22 -3.52
N ARG A 8 -9.30 8.05 -2.46
CA ARG A 8 -8.25 9.00 -2.07
C ARG A 8 -6.94 8.31 -1.72
N LEU A 9 -6.99 7.24 -0.91
CA LEU A 9 -5.79 6.47 -0.54
C LEU A 9 -5.15 5.84 -1.79
N ILE A 10 -5.95 5.27 -2.70
CA ILE A 10 -5.47 4.69 -3.95
C ILE A 10 -4.87 5.78 -4.87
N ALA A 11 -5.51 6.94 -4.97
CA ALA A 11 -5.06 8.03 -5.82
C ALA A 11 -3.72 8.62 -5.37
N VAL A 12 -3.46 8.67 -4.06
CA VAL A 12 -2.13 9.02 -3.55
C VAL A 12 -1.16 7.86 -3.76
N GLY A 13 -1.58 6.62 -3.47
CA GLY A 13 -0.81 5.40 -3.74
C GLY A 13 0.41 5.17 -2.84
N THR A 14 0.81 6.17 -2.07
CA THR A 14 1.99 6.13 -1.20
C THR A 14 1.67 6.45 0.26
N VAL A 15 2.55 6.07 1.17
CA VAL A 15 2.47 6.37 2.60
C VAL A 15 3.85 6.53 3.20
N ARG A 16 3.98 7.41 4.19
CA ARG A 16 5.14 7.54 5.05
C ARG A 16 4.88 6.80 6.36
N LEU A 17 5.82 5.99 6.81
CA LEU A 17 5.73 5.31 8.10
C LEU A 17 6.38 6.17 9.18
N GLU A 18 5.73 6.29 10.35
CA GLU A 18 6.37 6.94 11.51
C GLU A 18 7.42 6.05 12.17
N GLU A 19 7.23 4.74 12.12
CA GLU A 19 8.17 3.75 12.65
C GLU A 19 8.49 2.70 11.58
N PRO A 20 9.74 2.19 11.53
CA PRO A 20 10.10 1.13 10.62
C PRO A 20 9.20 -0.10 10.84
N HIS A 21 8.51 -0.55 9.80
CA HIS A 21 7.68 -1.75 9.89
C HIS A 21 8.57 -3.01 9.81
N PRO A 22 8.71 -3.81 10.88
CA PRO A 22 9.61 -4.95 10.87
C PRO A 22 9.01 -6.11 10.08
N GLY A 23 9.75 -6.66 9.11
CA GLY A 23 9.54 -8.03 8.65
C GLY A 23 8.79 -8.25 7.34
N GLU A 24 8.43 -7.21 6.58
CA GLU A 24 7.95 -7.43 5.21
C GLU A 24 9.12 -7.62 4.24
N ARG A 25 9.19 -8.81 3.64
CA ARG A 25 10.08 -9.07 2.51
C ARG A 25 9.58 -8.22 1.34
N ALA A 26 10.42 -7.31 0.87
CA ALA A 26 10.17 -6.54 -0.34
C ALA A 26 9.84 -7.50 -1.49
N SER A 27 8.91 -7.10 -2.36
CA SER A 27 8.63 -7.87 -3.56
C SER A 27 9.93 -8.06 -4.33
N THR A 28 10.26 -9.28 -4.74
CA THR A 28 11.49 -9.57 -5.49
C THR A 28 11.25 -9.59 -7.00
N ALA A 29 10.00 -9.44 -7.43
CA ALA A 29 9.59 -9.45 -8.83
C ALA A 29 8.45 -8.48 -9.10
N GLY A 30 8.32 -8.09 -10.37
CA GLY A 30 7.31 -7.15 -10.86
C GLY A 30 7.74 -5.68 -10.76
N PRO A 31 6.91 -4.76 -11.29
CA PRO A 31 7.23 -3.33 -11.33
C PRO A 31 7.54 -2.67 -9.98
N GLY A 32 7.05 -3.24 -8.88
CA GLY A 32 7.33 -2.78 -7.52
C GLY A 32 8.46 -3.53 -6.81
N ALA A 33 9.30 -4.27 -7.55
CA ALA A 33 10.37 -5.06 -6.95
C ALA A 33 11.40 -4.19 -6.23
N GLY A 34 11.87 -4.64 -5.07
CA GLY A 34 12.80 -3.89 -4.21
C GLY A 34 12.16 -2.78 -3.38
N GLY A 35 10.94 -2.35 -3.71
CA GLY A 35 10.19 -1.37 -2.94
C GLY A 35 9.48 -1.98 -1.72
N GLN A 36 9.31 -1.17 -0.67
CA GLN A 36 8.46 -1.52 0.46
C GLN A 36 7.01 -1.06 0.19
N SER A 37 6.04 -1.83 0.66
CA SER A 37 4.63 -1.48 0.56
C SER A 37 3.87 -2.11 1.72
N ILE A 38 2.93 -1.37 2.29
CA ILE A 38 2.03 -1.88 3.32
C ILE A 38 0.67 -2.25 2.71
N PHE A 39 -0.02 -3.18 3.36
CA PHE A 39 -1.40 -3.52 3.05
C PHE A 39 -2.29 -3.07 4.22
N PHE A 40 -3.05 -2.01 4.00
CA PHE A 40 -3.93 -1.41 5.00
C PHE A 40 -5.38 -1.84 4.78
N GLN A 41 -5.98 -2.44 5.81
CA GLN A 41 -7.37 -2.86 5.81
C GLN A 41 -8.21 -2.03 6.79
N SER A 42 -9.29 -1.42 6.29
CA SER A 42 -10.27 -0.70 7.10
C SER A 42 -11.68 -1.20 6.80
N GLY A 43 -12.20 -2.06 7.68
CA GLY A 43 -13.44 -2.79 7.45
C GLY A 43 -13.31 -3.75 6.26
N PRO A 44 -14.23 -3.72 5.27
CA PRO A 44 -14.19 -4.61 4.11
C PRO A 44 -13.21 -4.13 3.01
N HIS A 45 -12.49 -3.03 3.23
CA HIS A 45 -11.68 -2.40 2.20
C HIS A 45 -10.19 -2.57 2.49
N LEU A 46 -9.48 -3.05 1.47
CA LEU A 46 -8.03 -3.21 1.46
C LEU A 46 -7.41 -2.25 0.43
N VAL A 47 -6.30 -1.63 0.79
CA VAL A 47 -5.47 -0.79 -0.10
C VAL A 47 -3.99 -1.12 0.12
N ARG A 48 -3.25 -1.25 -0.98
CA ARG A 48 -1.79 -1.32 -0.96
C ARG A 48 -1.23 0.08 -1.11
N LEU A 49 -0.31 0.49 -0.24
CA LEU A 49 0.38 1.77 -0.31
C LEU A 49 1.89 1.54 -0.36
N SER A 50 2.56 2.15 -1.33
CA SER A 50 4.03 2.11 -1.41
C SER A 50 4.66 3.02 -0.36
N VAL A 51 5.71 2.56 0.28
CA VAL A 51 6.37 3.32 1.35
C VAL A 51 7.37 4.32 0.76
N THR A 52 7.23 5.60 1.13
CA THR A 52 8.16 6.67 0.75
C THR A 52 8.13 7.79 1.79
N GLU A 53 9.28 8.44 2.02
CA GLU A 53 9.40 9.56 2.96
C GLU A 53 8.64 10.81 2.50
N ASP A 54 8.45 10.99 1.19
CA ASP A 54 7.84 12.19 0.61
C ASP A 54 6.30 12.13 0.54
N SER A 55 5.69 11.09 1.11
CA SER A 55 4.25 10.89 1.03
C SER A 55 3.47 11.91 1.86
N PRO A 56 2.38 12.48 1.33
CA PRO A 56 1.49 13.35 2.11
C PRO A 56 0.60 12.55 3.09
N LEU A 57 0.50 11.23 2.90
CA LEU A 57 -0.15 10.32 3.86
C LEU A 57 0.88 9.81 4.86
N ARG A 58 0.53 9.88 6.15
CA ARG A 58 1.30 9.28 7.24
C ARG A 58 0.54 8.10 7.84
N GLN A 59 1.25 7.03 8.14
CA GLN A 59 0.76 5.97 8.99
C GLN A 59 1.20 6.25 10.41
N GLU A 60 0.22 6.27 11.33
CA GLU A 60 0.46 6.49 12.75
C GLU A 60 -0.06 5.28 13.54
N SER A 61 0.71 4.85 14.54
CA SER A 61 0.32 3.75 15.43
C SER A 61 -0.82 4.19 16.36
N ARG A 62 -1.73 3.27 16.66
CA ARG A 62 -2.86 3.45 17.59
C ARG A 62 -2.95 2.22 18.50
N PRO A 63 -3.57 2.33 19.69
CA PRO A 63 -3.74 1.19 20.59
C PRO A 63 -4.42 -0.02 19.92
N ASP A 64 -5.38 0.26 19.02
CA ASP A 64 -6.20 -0.76 18.37
C ASP A 64 -5.81 -0.97 16.90
N GLY A 65 -4.58 -0.67 16.49
CA GLY A 65 -4.11 -0.86 15.11
C GLY A 65 -3.38 0.36 14.57
N VAL A 66 -3.76 0.83 13.37
CA VAL A 66 -3.10 1.96 12.71
C VAL A 66 -4.12 2.95 12.14
N ALA A 67 -3.70 4.21 12.04
CA ALA A 67 -4.43 5.27 11.37
C ALA A 67 -3.65 5.78 10.17
N ILE A 68 -4.35 6.14 9.09
CA ILE A 68 -3.80 6.91 7.98
C ILE A 68 -4.26 8.36 8.14
N VAL A 69 -3.29 9.26 8.21
CA VAL A 69 -3.48 10.69 8.48
C VAL A 69 -2.98 11.51 7.28
N GLN A 70 -3.74 12.53 6.91
CA GLN A 70 -3.36 13.53 5.93
C GLN A 70 -3.58 14.91 6.53
N ASP A 71 -2.58 15.79 6.49
CA ASP A 71 -2.67 17.17 7.01
C ASP A 71 -3.18 17.26 8.47
N GLY A 72 -2.81 16.28 9.30
CA GLY A 72 -3.23 16.19 10.70
C GLY A 72 -4.65 15.67 10.91
N ARG A 73 -5.39 15.33 9.84
CA ARG A 73 -6.71 14.73 9.90
C ARG A 73 -6.64 13.22 9.64
N GLU A 74 -7.24 12.44 10.54
CA GLU A 74 -7.43 11.01 10.34
C GLU A 74 -8.40 10.77 9.18
N LEU A 75 -7.92 10.08 8.15
CA LEU A 75 -8.73 9.67 7.00
C LEU A 75 -9.37 8.30 7.25
N ALA A 76 -8.59 7.35 7.78
CA ALA A 76 -9.05 6.00 8.03
C ALA A 76 -8.32 5.35 9.19
N ARG A 77 -9.02 4.46 9.89
CA ARG A 77 -8.48 3.58 10.93
C ARG A 77 -8.66 2.12 10.53
N GLY A 78 -7.69 1.28 10.87
CA GLY A 78 -7.67 -0.11 10.44
C GLY A 78 -6.49 -0.88 10.97
N GLN A 79 -6.13 -1.95 10.26
CA GLN A 79 -4.99 -2.81 10.57
C GLN A 79 -4.05 -2.89 9.38
N LEU A 80 -2.77 -3.12 9.67
CA LEU A 80 -1.84 -3.65 8.68
C LEU A 80 -2.07 -5.15 8.61
N VAL A 81 -2.26 -5.67 7.41
CA VAL A 81 -2.47 -7.10 7.16
C VAL A 81 -1.37 -7.63 6.27
N GLN A 82 -1.09 -8.92 6.37
CA GLN A 82 -0.11 -9.52 5.48
C GLN A 82 -0.58 -9.46 4.02
N PRO A 83 0.35 -9.37 3.06
CA PRO A 83 0.02 -9.51 1.65
C PRO A 83 -0.73 -10.83 1.43
N LEU A 84 -1.83 -10.79 0.69
CA LEU A 84 -2.52 -12.02 0.29
C LEU A 84 -1.56 -12.84 -0.58
N LEU A 85 -1.43 -14.13 -0.28
CA LEU A 85 -0.51 -15.04 -0.95
C LEU A 85 -0.72 -15.01 -2.46
N HIS A 86 0.36 -14.80 -3.21
CA HIS A 86 0.39 -15.05 -4.65
C HIS A 86 0.22 -16.56 -4.92
N CYS A 87 -0.38 -16.88 -6.07
CA CYS A 87 -0.70 -18.24 -6.49
C CYS A 87 0.53 -19.18 -6.38
N PRO A 88 0.55 -20.15 -5.44
CA PRO A 88 1.67 -21.07 -5.29
C PRO A 88 1.87 -21.88 -6.56
N GLY A 89 3.11 -21.97 -7.05
CA GLY A 89 3.46 -22.72 -8.27
C GLY A 89 3.41 -21.92 -9.58
N GLN A 90 3.07 -20.63 -9.52
CA GLN A 90 3.11 -19.74 -10.68
C GLN A 90 4.29 -18.77 -10.59
N ALA A 91 5.12 -18.74 -11.64
CA ALA A 91 6.17 -17.73 -11.78
C ALA A 91 5.64 -16.55 -12.61
N TYR A 92 5.68 -15.35 -12.04
CA TYR A 92 5.38 -14.12 -12.77
C TYR A 92 6.70 -13.52 -13.29
N LEU A 93 6.89 -13.58 -14.60
CA LEU A 93 8.05 -13.01 -15.28
C LEU A 93 7.63 -11.66 -15.88
N THR A 94 8.10 -10.57 -15.27
CA THR A 94 7.93 -9.23 -15.83
C THR A 94 9.06 -8.97 -16.82
N ILE A 95 8.80 -9.15 -18.11
CA ILE A 95 9.79 -8.94 -19.19
C ILE A 95 10.06 -7.43 -19.38
N SER A 96 9.05 -6.61 -19.09
CA SER A 96 9.15 -5.15 -19.08
C SER A 96 8.17 -4.60 -18.05
N GLU A 97 8.58 -3.53 -17.38
CA GLU A 97 7.73 -2.79 -16.47
C GLU A 97 6.59 -2.09 -17.22
N ARG A 98 6.79 -1.76 -18.51
CA ARG A 98 5.84 -1.00 -19.33
C ARG A 98 4.52 -1.75 -19.55
N CYS A 99 3.41 -1.16 -19.12
CA CYS A 99 2.08 -1.71 -19.32
C CYS A 99 1.45 -1.22 -20.65
N ILE A 100 1.02 -2.14 -21.51
CA ILE A 100 0.33 -1.77 -22.78
C ILE A 100 -1.11 -1.32 -22.59
N TYR A 101 -1.66 -1.51 -21.39
CA TYR A 101 -3.06 -1.22 -21.07
C TYR A 101 -3.28 0.17 -20.48
N ASP A 102 -2.23 1.01 -20.35
CA ASP A 102 -2.26 2.36 -19.75
C ASP A 102 -3.18 2.43 -18.52
N CYS A 103 -3.02 1.45 -17.63
CA CYS A 103 -3.91 1.31 -16.49
C CYS A 103 -3.68 2.50 -15.56
N LYS A 104 -4.70 3.34 -15.38
CA LYS A 104 -4.66 4.53 -14.51
C LYS A 104 -4.35 4.22 -13.04
N PHE A 105 -4.31 2.94 -12.67
CA PHE A 105 -4.07 2.45 -11.32
C PHE A 105 -2.75 1.68 -11.18
N CYS A 106 -1.99 1.48 -12.26
CA CYS A 106 -0.67 0.86 -12.21
C CYS A 106 0.41 1.94 -12.10
N ALA A 107 1.49 1.65 -11.37
CA ALA A 107 2.62 2.57 -11.20
C ALA A 107 3.59 2.56 -12.40
N VAL A 108 3.16 2.02 -13.55
CA VAL A 108 3.94 1.71 -14.75
C VAL A 108 3.23 2.07 -16.03
#